data_AF-A0A4Y2EA55-F1
#
_entry.id   AF-A0A4Y2EA55-F1
#
_cell.length_a   1.000
_cell.length_b   1.000
_cell.length_c   1.000
_cell.angle_alpha   90.00
_cell.angle_beta   90.00
_cell.angle_gamma   90.00
#
_symmetry.space_group_name_H-M   'P 1'
#
loop_
_entity.id
_entity.type
_entity.pdbx_description
1 polymer ?
#
loop_
_entity_poly.entity_id
_entity_poly.type
_entity_poly.pdbx_seq_one_letter_code
_entity_poly.pdbx_strand_id
1 'polypeptide(L)'
;MVWAAISSKGIIGPFFREQTIIAARYLEIMDEFVAIHYAVDDHWKASWLMQDGARPHRTPAVFDFMSEHFNDRVITLDYDKHT
;
A
#
# COMPACT_ATOMS: atom_id res chain seq x y z
N MET A 1 8.05 5.45 -14.15
CA MET A 1 8.23 5.21 -12.71
C MET A 1 7.95 3.75 -12.40
N VAL A 2 8.64 3.22 -11.40
CA VAL A 2 8.45 1.86 -10.90
C VAL A 2 8.00 1.92 -9.45
N TRP A 3 7.01 1.09 -9.09
CA TRP A 3 6.61 0.86 -7.71
C TRP A 3 6.71 -0.64 -7.42
N ALA A 4 7.16 -1.01 -6.22
CA ALA A 4 7.21 -2.40 -5.78
C ALA A 4 7.09 -2.46 -4.25
N ALA A 5 6.49 -3.54 -3.75
CA ALA A 5 6.52 -3.88 -2.33
C ALA A 5 7.53 -5.01 -2.10
N ILE A 6 8.14 -5.02 -0.91
CA ILE A 6 9.11 -6.03 -0.52
C ILE A 6 8.74 -6.56 0.87
N SER A 7 8.79 -7.88 1.03
CA SER A 7 8.61 -8.56 2.31
C SER A 7 9.63 -9.70 2.44
N SER A 8 9.59 -10.40 3.57
CA SER A 8 10.39 -11.64 3.76
C SER A 8 10.00 -12.77 2.81
N LYS A 9 8.84 -12.68 2.14
CA LYS A 9 8.37 -13.64 1.14
C LYS A 9 8.86 -13.33 -0.27
N GLY A 10 9.40 -12.13 -0.50
CA GLY A 10 9.91 -11.69 -1.79
C GLY A 10 9.39 -10.32 -2.19
N ILE A 11 9.38 -10.06 -3.49
CA ILE A 11 8.99 -8.79 -4.09
C ILE A 11 7.61 -8.96 -4.74
N ILE A 12 6.70 -8.00 -4.51
CA ILE A 12 5.41 -7.89 -5.21
C ILE A 12 5.48 -6.69 -6.16
N GLY A 13 5.09 -6.93 -7.41
CA GLY A 13 5.42 -6.06 -8.56
C GLY A 13 6.64 -6.60 -9.31
N PRO A 14 7.49 -5.75 -9.92
CA PRO A 14 7.37 -4.30 -10.03
C PRO A 14 6.23 -3.85 -10.96
N PHE A 15 5.55 -2.78 -10.59
CA PHE A 15 4.50 -2.13 -11.38
C PHE A 15 5.08 -0.92 -12.10
N PHE A 16 5.00 -0.95 -13.42
CA PHE A 16 5.47 0.15 -14.26
C PHE A 16 4.32 1.12 -14.55
N ARG A 17 4.60 2.42 -14.39
CA ARG A 17 3.70 3.51 -14.78
C ARG A 17 4.48 4.56 -15.56
N GLU A 18 3.96 4.95 -16.71
CA GLU A 18 4.61 5.96 -17.55
C GLU A 18 4.43 7.38 -16.98
N GLN A 19 3.33 7.60 -16.25
CA GLN A 19 2.93 8.92 -15.79
C GLN A 19 3.29 9.13 -14.30
N THR A 20 3.31 10.39 -13.87
CA THR A 20 3.48 10.76 -12.45
C THR A 20 2.39 10.12 -11.59
N ILE A 21 2.78 9.60 -10.42
CA ILE A 21 1.85 9.04 -9.44
C ILE A 21 1.18 10.21 -8.73
N ILE A 22 -0.14 10.26 -8.89
CA ILE A 22 -1.07 11.03 -8.06
C ILE A 22 -1.87 10.04 -7.21
N ALA A 23 -2.59 10.51 -6.19
CA ALA A 23 -3.30 9.63 -5.25
C ALA A 23 -4.23 8.61 -5.94
N ALA A 24 -4.98 9.00 -6.97
CA ALA A 24 -5.86 8.09 -7.72
C ALA A 24 -5.07 6.94 -8.37
N ARG A 25 -3.94 7.23 -9.01
CA ARG A 25 -3.07 6.21 -9.62
C ARG A 25 -2.33 5.38 -8.59
N TYR A 26 -2.08 5.95 -7.41
CA TYR A 26 -1.51 5.21 -6.29
C TYR A 26 -2.49 4.16 -5.78
N LEU A 27 -3.78 4.52 -5.65
CA LEU A 27 -4.84 3.57 -5.29
C LEU A 27 -4.98 2.43 -6.31
N GLU A 28 -4.85 2.70 -7.61
CA GLU A 28 -4.83 1.65 -8.64
C GLU A 28 -3.67 0.66 -8.41
N ILE A 29 -2.47 1.15 -8.08
CA ILE A 29 -1.32 0.28 -7.76
C ILE A 29 -1.59 -0.50 -6.46
N MET A 30 -2.19 0.14 -5.47
CA MET A 30 -2.51 -0.48 -4.17
C MET A 30 -3.54 -1.60 -4.29
N ASP A 31 -4.55 -1.42 -5.14
CA ASP A 31 -5.55 -2.45 -5.43
C ASP A 31 -4.90 -3.70 -6.06
N GLU A 32 -4.08 -3.50 -7.10
CA GLU A 32 -3.31 -4.60 -7.72
C GLU A 32 -2.36 -5.28 -6.72
N PHE A 33 -1.66 -4.49 -5.90
CA PHE A 33 -0.74 -4.99 -4.88
C PHE A 33 -1.46 -5.85 -3.84
N VAL A 34 -2.59 -5.41 -3.31
CA VAL A 34 -3.34 -6.12 -2.27
C VAL A 34 -3.87 -7.45 -2.81
N ALA A 35 -4.40 -7.45 -4.04
CA ALA A 35 -4.86 -8.67 -4.69
C ALA A 35 -3.74 -9.73 -4.78
N ILE A 36 -2.53 -9.32 -5.17
CA ILE A 36 -1.37 -10.23 -5.21
C ILE A 36 -0.93 -10.61 -3.80
N HIS A 37 -0.87 -9.66 -2.86
CA HIS A 37 -0.46 -9.92 -1.48
C HIS A 37 -1.32 -11.01 -0.83
N TYR A 38 -2.64 -10.94 -1.02
CA TYR A 38 -3.57 -11.93 -0.50
C TYR A 38 -3.40 -13.31 -1.13
N ALA A 39 -2.98 -13.38 -2.40
CA ALA A 39 -2.78 -14.63 -3.11
C ALA A 39 -1.45 -15.32 -2.78
N VAL A 40 -0.42 -14.57 -2.37
CA VAL A 40 0.95 -15.10 -2.20
C VAL A 40 1.38 -15.27 -0.74
N ASP A 41 0.67 -14.66 0.21
CA ASP A 41 0.98 -14.78 1.63
C ASP A 41 -0.21 -15.31 2.43
N ASP A 42 -0.15 -16.58 2.84
CA ASP A 42 -1.17 -17.22 3.68
C ASP A 42 -1.38 -16.50 5.03
N HIS A 43 -0.42 -15.66 5.44
CA HIS A 43 -0.46 -14.88 6.68
C HIS A 43 -0.70 -13.39 6.43
N TRP A 44 -1.23 -13.00 5.26
CA TRP A 44 -1.46 -11.59 4.88
C TRP A 44 -2.19 -10.76 5.95
N LYS A 45 -3.10 -11.40 6.72
CA LYS A 45 -3.85 -10.73 7.79
C LYS A 45 -2.99 -10.21 8.94
N ALA A 46 -1.76 -10.71 9.08
CA ALA A 46 -0.81 -10.25 10.09
C ALA A 46 0.21 -9.24 9.54
N SER A 47 0.18 -8.97 8.22
CA SER A 47 1.15 -8.08 7.57
C SER A 47 0.98 -6.63 8.01
N TRP A 48 2.13 -5.96 8.11
CA TRP A 48 2.23 -4.52 8.30
C TRP A 48 2.59 -3.85 6.98
N LEU A 49 1.87 -2.80 6.62
CA LEU A 49 2.22 -1.94 5.48
C LEU A 49 3.10 -0.78 5.98
N MET A 50 4.23 -0.56 5.32
CA MET A 50 5.10 0.60 5.57
C MET A 50 5.32 1.36 4.26
N GLN A 51 5.17 2.69 4.31
CA GLN A 51 5.44 3.58 3.18
C GLN A 51 6.03 4.91 3.68
N ASP A 52 6.60 5.69 2.76
CA ASP A 52 7.16 7.01 3.07
C ASP A 52 6.08 8.11 3.16
N GLY A 53 6.51 9.35 3.43
CA GLY A 53 5.64 10.51 3.56
C GLY A 53 5.28 11.24 2.26
N ALA A 54 5.40 10.61 1.09
CA ALA A 54 5.09 11.27 -0.18
C ALA A 54 3.62 11.72 -0.24
N ARG A 55 3.34 12.86 -0.90
CA ARG A 55 1.99 13.44 -0.93
C ARG A 55 0.89 12.50 -1.46
N PRO A 56 1.11 11.72 -2.55
CA PRO A 56 0.11 10.76 -3.02
C PRO A 56 -0.24 9.67 -2.01
N HIS A 57 0.66 9.35 -1.07
CA HIS A 57 0.50 8.29 -0.09
C HIS A 57 -0.34 8.70 1.13
N ARG A 58 -0.63 10.00 1.28
CA ARG A 58 -1.19 10.59 2.50
C ARG A 58 -2.50 11.35 2.29
N THR A 59 -3.26 10.97 1.26
CA THR A 59 -4.61 11.49 1.10
C THR A 59 -5.59 10.69 1.97
N PRO A 60 -6.72 11.28 2.39
CA PRO A 60 -7.75 10.55 3.13
C PRO A 60 -8.18 9.25 2.44
N ALA A 61 -8.41 9.28 1.12
CA ALA A 61 -8.79 8.07 0.38
C ALA A 61 -7.73 6.95 0.42
N VAL A 62 -6.44 7.29 0.47
CA VAL A 62 -5.37 6.29 0.63
C VAL A 62 -5.32 5.75 2.06
N PHE A 63 -5.60 6.59 3.05
CA PHE A 63 -5.72 6.17 4.45
C PHE A 63 -6.93 5.26 4.67
N ASP A 64 -8.08 5.58 4.07
CA ASP A 64 -9.29 4.75 4.13
C ASP A 64 -9.00 3.36 3.52
N PHE A 65 -8.37 3.34 2.34
CA PHE A 65 -7.93 2.09 1.70
C PHE A 65 -6.99 1.28 2.60
N MET A 66 -5.97 1.91 3.18
CA MET A 66 -5.05 1.20 4.08
C MET A 66 -5.75 0.69 5.34
N SER A 67 -6.70 1.44 5.89
CA SER A 67 -7.51 1.02 7.04
C SER A 67 -8.33 -0.22 6.71
N GLU A 68 -8.97 -0.26 5.54
CA GLU A 68 -9.79 -1.39 5.10
C GLU A 68 -8.98 -2.69 4.97
N HIS A 69 -7.75 -2.60 4.43
CA HIS A 69 -6.94 -3.78 4.12
C HIS A 69 -5.97 -4.19 5.22
N PHE A 70 -5.45 -3.23 5.99
CA PHE A 70 -4.40 -3.44 6.99
C PHE A 70 -4.82 -3.06 8.42
N ASN A 71 -6.01 -2.50 8.63
CA ASN A 71 -6.47 -1.99 9.93
C ASN A 71 -5.42 -1.03 10.55
N ASP A 72 -5.04 -1.28 11.81
CA ASP A 72 -4.03 -0.48 12.52
C ASP A 72 -2.58 -0.87 12.18
N ARG A 73 -2.37 -1.81 11.26
CA ARG A 73 -1.03 -2.32 10.88
C ARG A 73 -0.41 -1.49 9.76
N VAL A 74 -0.43 -0.18 9.94
CA VAL A 74 0.08 0.79 8.97
C VAL A 74 1.14 1.67 9.64
N ILE A 75 2.29 1.80 8.98
CA ILE A 75 3.40 2.67 9.38
C ILE A 75 3.61 3.68 8.25
N THR A 76 3.02 4.86 8.39
CA THR A 76 3.13 5.96 7.42
C THR A 76 3.00 7.31 8.14
N LEU A 77 3.57 8.36 7.54
CA LEU A 77 3.47 9.71 8.07
C LEU A 77 2.01 10.21 8.02
N ASP A 78 1.58 10.92 9.07
CA ASP A 78 0.26 11.56 9.24
C ASP A 78 -0.96 10.62 9.25
N TYR A 79 -0.76 9.30 9.34
CA TYR A 79 -1.86 8.35 9.51
C TYR A 79 -2.31 8.34 10.96
N ASP A 80 -3.51 8.86 11.18
CA ASP A 80 -4.16 8.82 12.47
C ASP A 80 -4.71 7.42 12.71
N LYS A 81 -4.32 6.80 13.82
CA LYS A 81 -4.92 5.53 14.22
C LYS A 81 -6.27 5.90 14.80
N HIS A 82 -7.36 5.56 14.11
CA HIS A 82 -8.69 5.69 14.69
C HIS A 82 -8.77 4.82 15.96
N THR A 83 -8.40 5.39 17.11
CA THR A 83 -8.49 4.78 18.44
C THR A 83 -9.92 4.77 18.94
#